data_AF-A0A6S6T232-F1
#
_entry.id   AF-A0A6S6T232-F1
#
_cell.length_a   1.000
_cell.length_b   1.000
_cell.length_c   1.000
_cell.angle_alpha   90.00
_cell.angle_beta   90.00
_cell.angle_gamma   90.00
#
_symmetry.space_group_name_H-M   'P 1'
#
loop_
_entity.id
_entity.type
_entity.pdbx_description
1 polymer ?
#
loop_
_entity_poly.entity_id
_entity_poly.type
_entity_poly.pdbx_seq_one_letter_code
_entity_poly.pdbx_strand_id
1 'polypeptide(L)'
;MQQENNTKEEIYSLETILSTMTKVKNGVATKRLVFDQAPIDGIPAKWVIAFFISLPIMLYVGIFNPSMFDLLGIAQAIIFFVVFLSMVMILIAATTFINNNKVVRQINPSWEKYFPNVDLKLLLSSSATPYKDFFKHYNKAVQSKLEGEELQGYLDESFSTMEAENQPLMDAIRRNENRR
;
A
#
# COMPACT_ATOMS: atom_id res chain seq x y z
N MET A 1 32.39 5.67 15.79
CA MET A 1 31.41 6.70 15.38
C MET A 1 30.08 6.00 15.21
N GLN A 2 29.27 5.99 16.28
CA GLN A 2 27.92 5.45 16.27
C GLN A 2 27.02 6.50 15.61
N GLN A 3 26.39 6.16 14.49
CA GLN A 3 25.29 6.95 13.96
C GLN A 3 24.07 6.64 14.82
N GLU A 4 23.76 7.54 15.75
CA GLU A 4 22.41 7.66 16.32
C GLU A 4 21.43 7.89 15.17
N ASN A 5 20.69 6.86 14.79
CA ASN A 5 19.49 7.01 13.99
C ASN A 5 18.42 7.70 14.86
N ASN A 6 18.53 9.02 14.96
CA ASN A 6 17.45 9.90 15.39
C ASN A 6 16.36 9.86 14.32
N THR A 7 15.49 8.84 14.35
CA THR A 7 14.15 8.98 13.78
C THR A 7 13.40 9.99 14.61
N LYS A 8 13.52 11.28 14.28
CA LYS A 8 12.50 12.25 14.66
C LYS A 8 11.17 11.69 14.15
N GLU A 9 10.20 11.51 15.04
CA GLU A 9 8.84 11.18 14.67
C GLU A 9 8.26 12.38 13.92
N GLU A 10 8.47 12.43 12.61
CA GLU A 10 7.82 13.40 11.74
C GLU A 10 6.31 13.13 11.78
N ILE A 11 5.57 14.12 12.25
CA ILE A 11 4.11 14.06 12.32
C ILE A 11 3.60 14.49 10.95
N TYR A 12 3.04 13.54 10.20
CA TYR A 12 2.48 13.79 8.89
C TYR A 12 1.04 14.28 9.01
N SER A 13 0.61 15.19 8.12
CA SER A 13 -0.79 15.59 8.05
C SER A 13 -1.68 14.43 7.59
N LEU A 14 -2.97 14.49 7.90
CA LEU A 14 -3.93 13.48 7.50
C LEU A 14 -3.96 13.29 5.96
N GLU A 15 -3.90 14.38 5.20
CA GLU A 15 -3.86 14.36 3.73
C GLU A 15 -2.58 13.70 3.23
N THR A 16 -1.45 13.96 3.89
CA THR A 16 -0.17 13.34 3.58
C THR A 16 -0.28 11.83 3.75
N ILE A 17 -0.79 11.38 4.89
CA ILE A 17 -1.02 9.95 5.17
C ILE A 17 -1.93 9.33 4.10
N LEU A 18 -3.09 9.95 3.82
CA LEU A 18 -4.05 9.46 2.84
C LEU A 18 -3.48 9.41 1.42
N SER A 19 -2.63 10.36 1.05
CA SER A 19 -1.99 10.40 -0.27
C SER A 19 -0.97 9.27 -0.48
N THR A 20 -0.37 8.73 0.59
CA THR A 20 0.52 7.56 0.50
C THR A 20 -0.25 6.30 0.09
N MET A 21 -1.46 6.12 0.62
CA MET A 21 -2.28 4.92 0.41
C MET A 21 -3.33 5.07 -0.70
N THR A 22 -3.57 6.28 -1.20
CA THR A 22 -4.59 6.55 -2.24
C THR A 22 -4.04 7.31 -3.44
N LYS A 23 -4.68 7.09 -4.58
CA LYS A 23 -4.48 7.85 -5.80
C LYS A 23 -5.78 8.56 -6.13
N VAL A 24 -5.74 9.89 -6.18
CA VAL A 24 -6.85 10.73 -6.64
C VAL A 24 -6.67 11.02 -8.13
N LYS A 25 -7.68 10.69 -8.94
CA LYS A 25 -7.73 11.05 -10.37
C LYS A 25 -9.14 11.51 -10.69
N ASN A 26 -9.29 12.69 -11.29
CA ASN A 26 -10.59 13.28 -11.66
C ASN A 26 -11.59 13.32 -10.48
N GLY A 27 -11.11 13.66 -9.27
CA GLY A 27 -11.95 13.69 -8.07
C GLY A 27 -12.34 12.31 -7.53
N VAL A 28 -11.77 11.23 -8.06
CA VAL A 28 -12.01 9.86 -7.57
C VAL A 28 -10.78 9.35 -6.83
N ALA A 29 -10.92 9.08 -5.53
CA ALA A 29 -9.90 8.48 -4.69
C ALA A 29 -9.98 6.95 -4.75
N THR A 30 -8.85 6.31 -5.06
CA THR A 30 -8.72 4.86 -5.16
C THR A 30 -7.55 4.36 -4.33
N LYS A 31 -7.71 3.24 -3.64
CA LYS A 31 -6.61 2.61 -2.89
C LYS A 31 -5.48 2.20 -3.85
N ARG A 32 -4.24 2.47 -3.47
CA ARG A 32 -3.04 2.05 -4.20
C ARG A 32 -2.70 0.60 -3.90
N LEU A 33 -2.23 -0.11 -4.91
CA LEU A 33 -1.60 -1.42 -4.73
C LEU A 33 -0.17 -1.28 -4.20
N VAL A 34 0.59 -0.33 -4.75
CA VAL A 34 1.93 0.06 -4.29
C VAL A 34 1.82 1.44 -3.66
N PHE A 35 2.03 1.51 -2.35
CA PHE A 35 1.95 2.77 -1.61
C PHE A 35 3.04 3.75 -2.04
N ASP A 36 2.68 5.02 -2.10
CA ASP A 36 3.55 6.11 -2.51
C ASP A 36 4.35 6.59 -1.31
N GLN A 37 5.68 6.45 -1.36
CA GLN A 37 6.55 7.01 -0.32
C GLN A 37 6.89 8.48 -0.60
N ALA A 38 6.57 9.03 -1.77
CA ALA A 38 6.92 10.42 -2.11
C ALA A 38 6.40 11.47 -1.09
N PRO A 39 5.18 11.35 -0.53
CA PRO A 39 4.68 12.30 0.46
C PRO A 39 5.41 12.25 1.82
N ILE A 40 6.24 11.21 2.04
CA ILE A 40 6.99 10.97 3.29
C ILE A 40 8.49 10.81 3.00
N ASP A 41 8.98 11.58 2.02
CA ASP A 41 10.39 11.66 1.61
C ASP A 41 11.06 10.35 1.15
N GLY A 42 10.28 9.44 0.57
CA GLY A 42 10.79 8.22 -0.05
C GLY A 42 10.56 8.10 -1.56
N ILE A 43 10.71 6.88 -2.07
CA ILE A 43 10.65 6.62 -3.51
C ILE A 43 9.19 6.71 -4.02
N PRO A 44 8.92 7.54 -5.04
CA PRO A 44 7.60 7.60 -5.64
C PRO A 44 7.14 6.25 -6.20
N ALA A 45 5.88 5.89 -5.97
CA ALA A 45 5.32 4.60 -6.44
C ALA A 45 5.46 4.41 -7.96
N LYS A 46 5.43 5.50 -8.74
CA LYS A 46 5.62 5.46 -10.20
C LYS A 46 6.96 4.86 -10.62
N TRP A 47 8.03 5.09 -9.85
CA TRP A 47 9.36 4.56 -10.15
C TRP A 47 9.45 3.07 -9.82
N VAL A 48 8.82 2.66 -8.72
CA VAL A 48 8.69 1.24 -8.35
C VAL A 48 7.92 0.47 -9.43
N ILE A 49 6.80 1.03 -9.90
CA ILE A 49 5.99 0.43 -10.97
C ILE A 49 6.76 0.39 -12.29
N ALA A 50 7.47 1.47 -12.65
CA ALA A 50 8.30 1.50 -13.87
C ALA A 50 9.39 0.41 -13.83
N PHE A 51 10.05 0.23 -12.69
CA PHE A 51 11.00 -0.85 -12.49
C PHE A 51 10.37 -2.22 -12.74
N PHE A 52 9.20 -2.51 -12.15
CA PHE A 52 8.50 -3.78 -12.34
C PHE A 52 8.11 -4.06 -13.80
N ILE A 53 7.68 -3.03 -14.53
CA ILE A 53 7.34 -3.16 -15.96
C ILE A 53 8.60 -3.40 -16.81
N SER A 54 9.73 -2.81 -16.43
CA SER A 54 10.99 -2.97 -17.17
C SER A 54 11.63 -4.35 -17.02
N LEU A 55 11.44 -5.03 -15.87
CA LEU A 55 12.03 -6.34 -15.59
C LEU A 55 11.72 -7.42 -16.64
N PRO A 56 10.46 -7.70 -17.02
CA PRO A 56 10.17 -8.72 -18.03
C PRO A 56 10.74 -8.38 -19.40
N ILE A 57 10.83 -7.09 -19.76
CA ILE A 57 11.42 -6.63 -21.02
C ILE A 57 12.94 -6.90 -21.02
N MET A 58 13.63 -6.51 -19.94
CA MET A 58 15.05 -6.79 -19.79
C MET A 58 15.34 -8.29 -19.79
N LEU A 59 14.49 -9.08 -19.12
CA LEU A 59 14.59 -10.54 -19.11
C LEU A 59 14.45 -11.11 -20.53
N TYR A 60 13.45 -10.63 -21.29
CA TYR A 60 13.22 -11.07 -22.66
C TYR A 60 14.45 -10.79 -23.54
N VAL A 61 14.97 -9.56 -23.52
CA VAL A 61 16.15 -9.18 -24.31
C VAL A 61 17.40 -9.96 -23.88
N GLY A 62 17.58 -10.16 -22.57
CA GLY A 62 18.70 -10.90 -22.01
C GLY A 62 18.71 -12.39 -22.35
N ILE A 63 17.53 -13.00 -22.55
CA ILE A 63 17.40 -14.43 -22.86
C ILE A 63 17.28 -14.69 -24.36
N PHE A 64 16.50 -13.90 -25.09
CA PHE A 64 16.23 -14.09 -26.51
C PHE A 64 17.20 -13.27 -27.38
N ASN A 65 18.48 -13.65 -27.34
CA ASN A 65 19.52 -13.10 -28.21
C ASN A 65 20.38 -14.22 -28.83
N PRO A 66 21.10 -13.96 -29.94
CA PRO A 66 21.86 -14.99 -30.65
C PRO A 66 22.84 -15.75 -29.76
N SER A 67 23.59 -15.04 -28.91
CA SER A 67 24.57 -15.64 -28.00
C SER A 67 23.94 -16.69 -27.06
N MET A 68 22.74 -16.41 -26.56
CA MET A 68 22.01 -17.33 -25.69
C MET A 68 21.40 -18.51 -26.45
N PHE A 69 20.99 -18.31 -27.71
CA PHE A 69 20.51 -19.41 -28.56
C PHE A 69 21.62 -20.36 -28.96
N ASP A 70 22.82 -19.85 -29.24
CA ASP A 70 23.98 -20.67 -29.53
C ASP A 70 24.40 -21.50 -28.30
N LEU A 71 24.22 -20.95 -27.09
CA LEU A 71 24.57 -21.61 -25.83
C LEU A 71 23.55 -22.66 -25.38
N LEU A 72 22.26 -22.34 -25.44
CA LEU A 72 21.20 -23.16 -24.81
C LEU A 72 20.26 -23.81 -25.81
N GLY A 73 20.17 -23.28 -27.04
CA GLY A 73 19.11 -23.59 -27.98
C GLY A 73 17.79 -22.87 -27.65
N ILE A 74 16.98 -22.68 -28.68
CA ILE A 74 15.74 -21.89 -28.60
C ILE A 74 14.74 -22.49 -27.59
N ALA A 75 14.56 -23.80 -27.59
CA ALA A 75 13.61 -24.48 -26.69
C ALA A 75 13.97 -24.29 -25.22
N GLN A 76 15.26 -24.41 -24.88
CA GLN A 76 15.73 -24.23 -23.51
C GLN A 76 15.64 -22.77 -23.07
N ALA A 77 15.94 -21.81 -23.96
CA ALA A 77 15.78 -20.38 -23.68
C ALA A 77 14.33 -20.02 -23.31
N ILE A 78 13.34 -20.62 -23.99
CA ILE A 78 11.91 -20.45 -23.65
C ILE A 78 11.61 -20.97 -22.24
N ILE A 79 12.09 -22.17 -21.89
CA ILE A 79 11.89 -22.74 -20.55
C ILE A 79 12.51 -21.83 -19.48
N PHE A 80 13.74 -21.37 -19.69
CA PHE A 80 14.40 -20.43 -18.79
C PHE A 80 13.59 -19.14 -18.62
N PHE A 81 13.10 -18.56 -19.73
CA PHE A 81 12.29 -17.34 -19.66
C PHE A 81 11.06 -17.51 -18.77
N VAL A 82 10.32 -18.62 -18.90
CA VAL A 82 9.14 -18.89 -18.06
C VAL A 82 9.53 -19.03 -16.58
N VAL A 83 10.59 -19.77 -16.28
CA VAL A 83 11.07 -19.94 -14.90
C VAL A 83 11.49 -18.60 -14.29
N PHE A 84 12.31 -17.81 -14.99
CA PHE A 84 12.73 -16.50 -14.51
C PHE A 84 11.57 -15.52 -14.38
N LEU A 85 10.58 -15.56 -15.28
CA LEU A 85 9.39 -14.72 -15.17
C LEU A 85 8.60 -15.04 -13.89
N SER A 86 8.51 -16.32 -13.50
CA SER A 86 7.90 -16.72 -12.22
C SER A 86 8.67 -16.17 -11.01
N MET A 87 10.01 -16.17 -11.06
CA MET A 87 10.85 -15.57 -10.03
C MET A 87 10.67 -14.05 -9.95
N VAL A 88 10.56 -13.38 -11.11
CA VAL A 88 10.28 -11.93 -11.17
C VAL A 88 8.94 -11.61 -10.51
N MET A 89 7.90 -12.42 -10.73
CA MET A 89 6.60 -12.22 -10.08
C MET A 89 6.69 -12.34 -8.55
N ILE A 90 7.45 -13.32 -8.04
CA ILE A 90 7.70 -13.47 -6.61
C ILE A 90 8.43 -12.22 -6.07
N LEU A 91 9.44 -11.73 -6.79
CA LEU A 91 10.21 -10.54 -6.41
C LEU A 91 9.33 -9.28 -6.38
N ILE A 92 8.43 -9.11 -7.36
CA ILE A 92 7.48 -8.00 -7.40
C ILE A 92 6.55 -8.03 -6.18
N ALA A 93 6.01 -9.21 -5.85
CA ALA A 93 5.14 -9.38 -4.68
C ALA A 93 5.88 -9.07 -3.37
N ALA A 94 7.09 -9.61 -3.20
CA ALA A 94 7.92 -9.38 -2.01
C ALA A 94 8.29 -7.90 -1.86
N THR A 95 8.73 -7.25 -2.95
CA THR A 95 9.11 -5.83 -2.94
C THR A 95 7.92 -4.94 -2.65
N THR A 96 6.75 -5.24 -3.22
CA THR A 96 5.50 -4.52 -2.93
C THR A 96 5.10 -4.65 -1.46
N PHE A 97 5.18 -5.86 -0.91
CA PHE A 97 4.90 -6.11 0.51
C PHE A 97 5.84 -5.31 1.42
N ILE A 98 7.15 -5.36 1.16
CA ILE A 98 8.16 -4.61 1.93
C ILE A 98 7.91 -3.10 1.83
N ASN A 99 7.66 -2.59 0.62
CA ASN A 99 7.35 -1.18 0.37
C ASN A 99 6.14 -0.72 1.20
N ASN A 100 5.02 -1.44 1.09
CA ASN A 100 3.78 -1.07 1.76
C ASN A 100 3.92 -1.17 3.27
N ASN A 101 4.56 -2.23 3.78
CA ASN A 101 4.76 -2.39 5.22
C ASN A 101 5.68 -1.29 5.79
N LYS A 102 6.68 -0.85 5.03
CA LYS A 102 7.53 0.29 5.40
C LYS A 102 6.72 1.58 5.52
N VAL A 103 5.90 1.89 4.50
CA VAL A 103 5.00 3.07 4.52
C VAL A 103 4.09 3.02 5.73
N VAL A 104 3.39 1.89 5.95
CA VAL A 104 2.48 1.72 7.10
C VAL A 104 3.21 1.99 8.40
N ARG A 105 4.39 1.41 8.61
CA ARG A 105 5.19 1.63 9.82
C ARG A 105 5.57 3.11 10.02
N GLN A 106 5.85 3.83 8.94
CA GLN A 106 6.23 5.25 9.02
C GLN A 106 5.04 6.16 9.33
N ILE A 107 3.86 5.88 8.75
CA ILE A 107 2.67 6.73 8.94
C ILE A 107 1.86 6.36 10.19
N ASN A 108 1.99 5.14 10.72
CA ASN A 108 1.17 4.65 11.83
C ASN A 108 1.20 5.55 13.08
N PRO A 109 2.36 6.07 13.54
CA PRO A 109 2.38 6.98 14.71
C PRO A 109 1.62 8.29 14.46
N SER A 110 1.59 8.78 13.22
CA SER A 110 0.80 9.96 12.87
C SER A 110 -0.68 9.61 12.76
N TRP A 111 -1.00 8.44 12.21
CA TRP A 111 -2.37 7.93 12.13
C TRP A 111 -3.03 7.80 13.51
N GLU A 112 -2.32 7.22 14.49
CA GLU A 112 -2.82 7.03 15.86
C GLU A 112 -3.12 8.36 16.57
N LYS A 113 -2.51 9.48 16.14
CA LYS A 113 -2.84 10.82 16.67
C LYS A 113 -4.20 11.31 16.19
N TYR A 114 -4.60 10.95 14.98
CA TYR A 114 -5.91 11.30 14.41
C TYR A 114 -6.98 10.30 14.83
N PHE A 115 -6.67 9.01 14.80
CA PHE A 115 -7.63 7.91 14.99
C PHE A 115 -7.07 6.84 15.94
N PRO A 116 -6.98 7.10 17.26
CA PRO A 116 -6.30 6.21 18.21
C PRO A 116 -6.93 4.82 18.34
N ASN A 117 -8.22 4.69 18.01
CA ASN A 117 -8.96 3.43 18.14
C ASN A 117 -9.11 2.67 16.82
N VAL A 118 -8.55 3.17 15.72
CA VAL A 118 -8.70 2.58 14.39
C VAL A 118 -7.36 2.02 13.92
N ASP A 119 -7.23 0.70 13.89
CA ASP A 119 -6.03 0.06 13.34
C ASP A 119 -5.94 0.27 11.83
N LEU A 120 -4.91 1.01 11.41
CA LEU A 120 -4.60 1.28 10.01
C LEU A 120 -4.46 -0.01 9.18
N LYS A 121 -4.00 -1.12 9.77
CA LYS A 121 -3.90 -2.41 9.07
C LYS A 121 -5.26 -2.98 8.72
N LEU A 122 -6.28 -2.79 9.56
CA LEU A 122 -7.65 -3.25 9.27
C LEU A 122 -8.27 -2.46 8.12
N LEU A 123 -7.98 -1.16 8.04
CA LEU A 123 -8.37 -0.29 6.94
C LEU A 123 -7.67 -0.67 5.62
N LEU A 124 -6.39 -1.03 5.71
CA LEU A 124 -5.58 -1.41 4.56
C LEU A 124 -5.67 -2.89 4.19
N SER A 125 -6.40 -3.70 4.96
CA SER A 125 -6.63 -5.10 4.63
C SER A 125 -7.46 -5.25 3.36
N SER A 126 -7.29 -6.37 2.66
CA SER A 126 -8.17 -6.80 1.56
C SER A 126 -9.23 -7.80 2.03
N SER A 127 -9.15 -8.26 3.28
CA SER A 127 -10.11 -9.19 3.88
C SER A 127 -11.37 -8.45 4.36
N ALA A 128 -12.39 -9.19 4.78
CA ALA A 128 -13.57 -8.61 5.42
C ALA A 128 -13.16 -7.97 6.75
N THR A 129 -13.13 -6.64 6.80
CA THR A 129 -12.91 -5.84 8.00
C THR A 129 -14.08 -4.88 8.22
N PRO A 130 -14.28 -4.39 9.45
CA PRO A 130 -15.27 -3.35 9.74
C PRO A 130 -15.09 -2.11 8.86
N TYR A 131 -13.86 -1.82 8.43
CA TYR A 131 -13.50 -0.63 7.65
C TYR A 131 -13.38 -0.88 6.14
N LYS A 132 -13.92 -1.99 5.61
CA LYS A 132 -13.79 -2.36 4.19
C LYS A 132 -14.25 -1.27 3.21
N ASP A 133 -15.21 -0.43 3.64
CA ASP A 133 -15.81 0.62 2.83
C ASP A 133 -15.15 1.99 3.03
N PHE A 134 -14.08 2.08 3.83
CA PHE A 134 -13.38 3.32 4.14
C PHE A 134 -13.05 4.15 2.89
N PHE A 135 -12.47 3.54 1.86
CA PHE A 135 -12.08 4.28 0.65
C PHE A 135 -13.28 4.82 -0.14
N LYS A 136 -14.49 4.25 0.04
CA LYS A 136 -15.72 4.82 -0.51
C LYS A 136 -16.12 6.10 0.23
N HIS A 137 -15.99 6.11 1.56
CA HIS A 137 -16.23 7.30 2.38
C HIS A 137 -15.19 8.38 2.08
N TYR A 138 -13.91 8.04 2.07
CA TYR A 138 -12.86 8.98 1.70
C TYR A 138 -13.05 9.56 0.29
N ASN A 139 -13.49 8.74 -0.67
CA ASN A 139 -13.83 9.24 -2.00
C ASN A 139 -14.96 10.29 -1.98
N LYS A 140 -15.99 10.13 -1.14
CA LYS A 140 -17.03 11.16 -0.96
C LYS A 140 -16.45 12.44 -0.36
N ALA A 141 -15.56 12.33 0.63
CA ALA A 141 -14.89 13.48 1.22
C ALA A 141 -14.08 14.28 0.18
N VAL A 142 -13.35 13.57 -0.70
CA VAL A 142 -12.60 14.17 -1.81
C VAL A 142 -13.53 14.87 -2.82
N GLN A 143 -14.69 14.27 -3.14
CA GLN A 143 -15.68 14.89 -4.04
C GLN A 143 -16.28 16.16 -3.43
N SER A 144 -16.49 16.16 -2.12
CA SER A 144 -16.93 17.32 -1.34
C SER A 144 -15.80 18.33 -1.04
N LYS A 145 -14.56 18.04 -1.44
CA LYS A 145 -13.36 18.87 -1.19
C LYS A 145 -13.13 19.17 0.30
N LEU A 146 -13.43 18.20 1.17
CA LEU A 146 -13.15 18.34 2.60
C LEU A 146 -11.63 18.27 2.84
N GLU A 147 -11.13 19.15 3.70
CA GLU A 147 -9.70 19.26 4.06
C GLU A 147 -9.55 19.52 5.58
N GLY A 148 -8.37 19.26 6.14
CA GLY A 148 -8.05 19.56 7.54
C GLY A 148 -9.01 18.92 8.56
N GLU A 149 -9.51 19.74 9.49
CA GLU A 149 -10.39 19.28 10.57
C GLU A 149 -11.75 18.77 10.06
N GLU A 150 -12.29 19.37 8.99
CA GLU A 150 -13.56 18.91 8.39
C GLU A 150 -13.42 17.51 7.80
N LEU A 151 -12.28 17.24 7.16
CA LEU A 151 -11.96 15.91 6.66
C LEU A 151 -11.82 14.91 7.81
N GLN A 152 -11.11 15.28 8.87
CA GLN A 152 -10.95 14.41 10.04
C GLN A 152 -12.31 14.07 10.66
N GLY A 153 -13.15 15.08 10.95
CA GLY A 153 -14.46 14.88 11.56
C GLY A 153 -15.38 14.01 10.71
N TYR A 154 -15.39 14.21 9.39
CA TYR A 154 -16.15 13.36 8.48
C TYR A 154 -15.67 11.90 8.48
N LEU A 155 -14.37 11.67 8.57
CA LEU A 155 -13.81 10.32 8.63
C LEU A 155 -14.09 9.65 9.98
N ASP A 156 -14.06 10.38 11.09
CA ASP A 156 -14.45 9.88 12.42
C ASP A 156 -15.91 9.40 12.45
N GLU A 157 -16.82 10.21 11.91
CA GLU A 157 -18.22 9.82 11.76
C GLU A 157 -18.37 8.58 10.86
N SER A 158 -17.61 8.54 9.76
CA SER A 158 -17.58 7.40 8.85
C SER A 158 -17.07 6.13 9.54
N PHE A 159 -16.06 6.21 10.41
CA PHE A 159 -15.60 5.07 11.20
C PHE A 159 -16.70 4.57 12.14
N SER A 160 -17.34 5.47 12.89
CA SER A 160 -18.44 5.13 13.79
C SER A 160 -19.60 4.45 13.05
N THR A 161 -19.94 4.96 11.86
CA THR A 161 -20.98 4.40 11.00
C THR A 161 -20.61 2.99 10.53
N MET A 162 -19.39 2.82 10.01
CA MET A 162 -18.91 1.52 9.55
C MET A 162 -18.84 0.49 10.68
N GLU A 163 -18.43 0.89 11.88
CA GLU A 163 -18.41 0.01 13.05
C GLU A 163 -19.81 -0.43 13.46
N ALA A 164 -20.78 0.49 13.50
CA ALA A 164 -22.16 0.19 13.82
C ALA A 164 -22.80 -0.75 12.79
N GLU A 165 -22.54 -0.53 11.49
CA GLU A 165 -23.02 -1.41 10.42
C GLU A 165 -22.38 -2.80 10.46
N ASN A 166 -21.16 -2.90 10.98
CA ASN A 166 -20.39 -4.15 11.09
C ASN A 166 -20.26 -4.62 12.55
N GLN A 167 -21.24 -4.30 13.42
CA GLN A 167 -21.22 -4.64 14.84
C GLN A 167 -20.89 -6.13 15.11
N PRO A 168 -21.44 -7.11 14.37
CA PRO A 168 -21.10 -8.52 14.59
C PRO A 168 -19.61 -8.84 14.39
N LEU A 169 -18.95 -8.17 13.43
CA LEU A 169 -17.52 -8.31 13.18
C LEU A 169 -16.70 -7.61 14.27
N MET A 170 -17.12 -6.43 14.72
CA MET A 170 -16.49 -5.72 15.84
C MET A 170 -16.53 -6.55 17.12
N ASP A 171 -17.66 -7.17 17.44
CA ASP A 171 -17.80 -8.05 18.61
C ASP A 171 -16.94 -9.32 18.48
N ALA A 172 -16.77 -9.85 17.27
CA ALA A 172 -15.87 -10.98 17.03
C ALA A 172 -14.40 -10.60 17.25
N ILE A 173 -13.97 -9.43 16.78
CA ILE A 173 -12.61 -8.91 16.97
C ILE A 173 -12.33 -8.68 18.46
N ARG A 174 -13.21 -7.96 19.17
CA ARG A 174 -13.08 -7.69 20.62
C ARG A 174 -13.02 -8.96 21.46
N ARG A 175 -13.84 -9.97 21.12
CA ARG A 175 -13.79 -11.28 21.80
C ARG A 175 -12.48 -12.03 21.59
N ASN A 176 -11.84 -11.88 20.43
CA ASN A 176 -10.56 -12.50 20.14
C ASN A 176 -9.41 -11.78 20.88
N GLU A 177 -9.47 -10.46 20.96
CA GLU A 177 -8.50 -9.64 21.72
C GLU A 177 -8.55 -9.95 23.21
N ASN A 178 -9.74 -10.05 23.81
CA ASN A 178 -9.91 -10.39 25.23
C ASN A 178 -9.48 -11.83 25.60
N ARG A 179 -9.19 -12.69 24.61
CA ARG A 179 -8.70 -14.06 24.82
C ARG A 179 -7.19 -14.18 24.75
N ARG A 180 -6.50 -13.16 24.25
CA ARG A 180 -5.02 -13.09 24.18
C ARG A 180 -4.46 -12.43 25.42
#